data_AF-A0A927MQ16-F1
#
_entry.id   AF-A0A927MQ16-F1
#
_cell.length_a   1.000
_cell.length_b   1.000
_cell.length_c   1.000
_cell.angle_alpha   90.00
_cell.angle_beta   90.00
_cell.angle_gamma   90.00
#
_symmetry.space_group_name_H-M   'P 1'
#
loop_
_entity.id
_entity.type
_entity.pdbx_description
1 polymer ?
#
loop_
_entity_poly.entity_id
_entity_poly.type
_entity_poly.pdbx_seq_one_letter_code
_entity_poly.pdbx_strand_id
1 'polypeptide(L)'
;MYAIPPIMLEQQRLKPTRSAAEDYGSEHPDEFGGVDWAKEPCVHVVLLVTAHVDAYLRALCSRVPHPDRIEVRKCRYTDCQIDAWLGEVGRRLRPRWQELSVNAWGRGRIDQGFGVHVFIWPWSDEAAEGVRRELAPIPVVMGAQGPAMFGGR
;
A
#
# COMPACT_ATOMS: atom_id res chain seq x y z
N MET A 1 -16.79 -5.83 -27.19
CA MET A 1 -17.01 -4.75 -26.20
C MET A 1 -17.08 -5.44 -24.85
N TYR A 2 -16.06 -5.29 -24.01
CA TYR A 2 -16.06 -5.92 -22.68
C TYR A 2 -16.91 -5.08 -21.72
N ALA A 3 -17.89 -5.69 -21.06
CA ALA A 3 -18.66 -5.01 -20.04
C ALA A 3 -17.76 -4.68 -18.84
N ILE A 4 -17.91 -3.47 -18.29
CA ILE A 4 -17.16 -3.07 -17.10
C ILE A 4 -17.66 -3.91 -15.91
N PRO A 5 -16.76 -4.58 -15.16
CA PRO A 5 -17.15 -5.34 -13.98
C PRO A 5 -17.91 -4.47 -12.97
N PRO A 6 -18.98 -4.99 -12.30
CA PRO A 6 -19.76 -4.22 -11.33
C PRO A 6 -18.93 -3.55 -10.23
N ILE A 7 -17.87 -4.22 -9.76
CA ILE A 7 -16.96 -3.68 -8.75
C ILE A 7 -16.24 -2.41 -9.20
N MET A 8 -15.90 -2.32 -10.50
CA MET A 8 -15.22 -1.14 -11.06
C MET A 8 -16.19 0.04 -11.18
N LEU A 9 -17.46 -0.23 -11.49
CA LEU A 9 -18.51 0.79 -11.49
C LEU A 9 -18.73 1.36 -10.08
N GLU A 10 -18.78 0.50 -9.06
CA GLU A 10 -18.91 0.93 -7.66
C GLU A 10 -17.70 1.75 -7.20
N GLN A 11 -16.48 1.32 -7.51
CA GLN A 11 -15.28 2.11 -7.23
C GLN A 11 -15.31 3.45 -7.95
N GLN A 12 -15.77 3.49 -9.20
CA GLN A 12 -15.91 4.75 -9.95
C GLN A 12 -16.89 5.71 -9.28
N ARG A 13 -18.04 5.20 -8.79
CA ARG A 13 -19.01 5.98 -8.01
C ARG A 13 -18.40 6.56 -6.73
N LEU A 14 -17.57 5.79 -6.05
CA LEU A 14 -16.94 6.19 -4.78
C LEU A 14 -15.64 6.99 -4.94
N LYS A 15 -15.17 7.26 -6.17
CA LYS A 15 -13.96 8.06 -6.41
C LYS A 15 -13.93 9.40 -5.67
N PRO A 16 -15.02 10.21 -5.63
CA PRO A 16 -15.01 11.46 -4.87
C PRO A 16 -14.80 11.25 -3.36
N THR A 17 -15.36 10.17 -2.79
CA THR A 17 -15.16 9.81 -1.37
C THR A 17 -13.72 9.40 -1.12
N ARG A 18 -13.12 8.61 -2.03
CA ARG A 18 -11.70 8.26 -1.96
C ARG A 18 -10.81 9.50 -2.01
N SER A 19 -11.06 10.40 -2.95
CA SER A 19 -10.27 11.63 -3.12
C SER A 19 -10.34 12.51 -1.88
N ALA A 20 -11.54 12.75 -1.34
CA ALA A 20 -11.70 13.54 -0.11
C ALA A 20 -11.02 12.90 1.11
N ALA A 21 -11.01 11.57 1.20
CA ALA A 21 -10.27 10.86 2.26
C ALA A 21 -8.75 10.99 2.10
N GLU A 22 -8.25 10.92 0.86
CA GLU A 22 -6.84 11.07 0.50
C GLU A 22 -6.35 12.50 0.76
N ASP A 23 -7.12 13.51 0.38
CA ASP A 23 -6.84 14.92 0.64
C ASP A 23 -6.78 15.19 2.14
N TYR A 24 -7.81 14.75 2.89
CA TYR A 24 -7.84 14.95 4.35
C TYR A 24 -6.71 14.21 5.08
N GLY A 25 -6.40 12.98 4.67
CA GLY A 25 -5.27 12.24 5.22
C GLY A 25 -3.94 12.95 4.97
N SER A 26 -3.74 13.49 3.76
CA SER A 26 -2.52 14.19 3.37
C SER A 26 -2.27 15.49 4.16
N GLU A 27 -3.32 16.09 4.75
CA GLU A 27 -3.20 17.22 5.70
C GLU A 27 -2.55 16.79 7.04
N HIS A 28 -2.43 15.48 7.30
CA HIS A 28 -1.94 14.90 8.54
C HIS A 28 -0.86 13.80 8.30
N PRO A 29 0.30 14.17 7.73
CA PRO A 29 1.32 13.21 7.27
C PRO A 29 1.92 12.34 8.38
N ASP A 30 1.92 12.82 9.63
CA ASP A 30 2.44 12.08 10.79
C ASP A 30 1.57 10.88 11.19
N GLU A 31 0.36 10.80 10.67
CA GLU A 31 -0.62 9.76 11.02
C GLU A 31 -1.19 9.03 9.82
N PHE A 32 -1.23 9.66 8.66
CA PHE A 32 -1.80 9.09 7.45
C PHE A 32 -1.00 7.88 6.95
N GLY A 33 -1.69 6.77 6.71
CA GLY A 33 -1.13 5.51 6.20
C GLY A 33 -1.56 5.16 4.77
N GLY A 34 -2.30 6.04 4.09
CA GLY A 34 -2.84 5.82 2.75
C GLY A 34 -4.34 5.50 2.70
N VAL A 35 -4.86 5.31 1.49
CA VAL A 35 -6.26 4.97 1.22
C VAL A 35 -6.35 3.70 0.38
N ASP A 36 -7.23 2.78 0.77
CA ASP A 36 -7.46 1.50 0.10
C ASP A 36 -8.95 1.24 -0.17
N TRP A 37 -9.24 0.18 -0.92
CA TRP A 37 -10.58 -0.35 -1.15
C TRP A 37 -10.82 -1.62 -0.33
N ALA A 38 -11.89 -1.64 0.46
CA ALA A 38 -12.52 -2.89 0.88
C ALA A 38 -13.57 -3.28 -0.17
N LYS A 39 -13.61 -4.56 -0.56
CA LYS A 39 -14.43 -5.04 -1.68
C LYS A 39 -15.62 -5.89 -1.24
N GLU A 40 -15.62 -6.36 0.00
CA GLU A 40 -16.63 -7.25 0.57
C GLU A 40 -17.07 -6.76 1.96
N PRO A 41 -18.35 -6.93 2.35
CA PRO A 41 -19.47 -7.45 1.56
C PRO A 41 -19.97 -6.47 0.49
N CYS A 42 -19.53 -5.21 0.53
CA CYS A 42 -19.69 -4.25 -0.56
C CYS A 42 -18.45 -3.34 -0.66
N VAL A 43 -18.38 -2.48 -1.68
CA VAL A 43 -17.22 -1.59 -1.87
C VAL A 43 -17.26 -0.45 -0.86
N HIS A 44 -16.18 -0.30 -0.08
CA HIS A 44 -15.96 0.82 0.83
C HIS A 44 -14.57 1.44 0.60
N VAL A 45 -14.46 2.73 0.87
CA VAL A 45 -13.19 3.45 0.97
C VAL A 45 -12.65 3.24 2.38
N VAL A 46 -11.40 2.79 2.50
CA VAL A 46 -10.73 2.60 3.79
C VAL A 46 -9.60 3.61 3.91
N LEU A 47 -9.73 4.57 4.81
CA LEU A 47 -8.62 5.41 5.24
C LEU A 47 -7.80 4.67 6.30
N LEU A 48 -6.49 4.62 6.11
CA LEU A 48 -5.56 4.05 7.07
C LEU A 48 -4.87 5.17 7.86
N VAL A 49 -4.85 5.05 9.19
CA VAL A 49 -4.18 6.00 10.08
C VAL A 49 -3.43 5.27 11.20
N THR A 50 -2.33 5.81 11.70
CA THR A 50 -1.57 5.19 12.81
C THR A 50 -2.16 5.50 14.18
N ALA A 51 -2.94 6.59 14.29
CA ALA A 51 -3.57 7.05 15.52
C ALA A 51 -4.94 7.71 15.25
N HIS A 52 -5.67 8.05 16.31
CA HIS A 52 -6.87 8.88 16.29
C HIS A 52 -8.02 8.46 15.34
N VAL A 53 -8.20 7.15 15.12
CA VAL A 53 -9.23 6.56 14.22
C VAL A 53 -10.61 7.24 14.32
N ASP A 54 -11.15 7.38 15.54
CA ASP A 54 -12.49 7.96 15.73
C ASP A 54 -12.56 9.46 15.36
N ALA A 55 -11.45 10.20 15.53
CA ALA A 55 -11.40 11.61 15.16
C ALA A 55 -11.44 11.77 13.63
N TYR A 56 -10.67 10.96 12.90
CA TYR A 56 -10.71 10.93 11.44
C TYR A 56 -12.07 10.52 10.93
N LEU A 57 -12.68 9.48 11.51
CA LEU A 57 -14.00 9.01 11.08
C LEU A 57 -15.04 10.12 11.24
N ARG A 58 -15.08 10.79 12.41
CA ARG A 58 -15.99 11.93 12.63
C ARG A 58 -15.75 13.07 11.65
N ALA A 59 -14.49 13.41 11.38
CA ALA A 59 -14.13 14.48 10.45
C ALA A 59 -14.51 14.13 9.00
N LEU A 60 -14.34 12.89 8.57
CA LEU A 60 -14.66 12.45 7.22
C LEU A 60 -16.16 12.32 6.99
N CYS A 61 -16.92 11.84 7.98
CA CYS A 61 -18.38 11.72 7.87
C CYS A 61 -19.08 13.03 7.53
N SER A 62 -18.48 14.19 7.84
CA SER A 62 -19.02 15.51 7.47
C SER A 62 -18.46 16.09 6.16
N ARG A 63 -17.43 15.46 5.59
CA ARG A 63 -16.70 15.96 4.41
C ARG A 63 -16.96 15.14 3.14
N VAL A 64 -17.23 13.84 3.26
CA VAL A 64 -17.31 12.95 2.10
C VAL A 64 -18.73 12.81 1.55
N PRO A 65 -18.91 12.61 0.23
CA PRO A 65 -20.23 12.43 -0.38
C PRO A 65 -20.99 11.17 0.06
N HIS A 66 -20.28 10.12 0.48
CA HIS A 66 -20.87 8.83 0.89
C HIS A 66 -20.34 8.42 2.28
N PRO A 67 -20.83 9.04 3.36
CA PRO A 67 -20.30 8.80 4.72
C PRO A 67 -20.59 7.39 5.24
N ASP A 68 -21.59 6.69 4.70
CA ASP A 68 -21.86 5.27 4.99
C ASP A 68 -20.89 4.30 4.28
N ARG A 69 -20.11 4.82 3.32
CA ARG A 69 -19.16 4.06 2.50
C ARG A 69 -17.69 4.35 2.81
N ILE A 70 -17.42 5.00 3.94
CA ILE A 70 -16.08 5.21 4.44
C ILE A 70 -15.84 4.47 5.75
N GLU A 71 -14.65 3.89 5.86
CA GLU A 71 -14.15 3.25 7.05
C GLU A 71 -12.78 3.85 7.38
N VAL A 72 -12.48 3.99 8.66
CA VAL A 72 -11.15 4.37 9.12
C VAL A 72 -10.58 3.21 9.92
N ARG A 73 -9.38 2.74 9.54
CA ARG A 73 -8.70 1.64 10.22
C ARG A 73 -7.35 2.07 10.74
N LYS A 74 -6.98 1.50 11.88
CA LYS A 74 -5.63 1.63 12.40
C LYS A 74 -4.67 0.83 11.51
N CYS A 75 -3.54 1.43 11.15
CA CYS A 75 -2.44 0.79 10.47
C CYS A 75 -1.15 0.92 11.28
N ARG A 76 -0.13 0.16 10.89
CA ARG A 76 1.15 0.13 11.60
C ARG A 76 2.09 1.28 11.22
N TYR A 77 2.03 1.74 9.96
CA TYR A 77 3.01 2.63 9.38
C TYR A 77 2.33 3.77 8.63
N THR A 78 2.94 4.95 8.67
CA THR A 78 2.51 6.08 7.87
C THR A 78 2.96 5.94 6.42
N ASP A 79 2.30 6.69 5.55
CA ASP A 79 2.62 6.84 4.14
C ASP A 79 4.07 7.32 3.96
N CYS A 80 4.44 8.37 4.71
CA CYS A 80 5.79 8.92 4.69
C CYS A 80 6.85 7.91 5.16
N GLN A 81 6.54 7.07 6.16
CA GLN A 81 7.46 6.01 6.59
C GLN A 81 7.69 4.98 5.49
N ILE A 82 6.62 4.56 4.80
CA ILE A 82 6.70 3.59 3.71
C ILE A 82 7.51 4.17 2.55
N ASP A 83 7.27 5.42 2.17
CA ASP A 83 8.00 6.08 1.09
C ASP A 83 9.49 6.26 1.40
N ALA A 84 9.81 6.63 2.64
CA ALA A 84 11.20 6.68 3.11
C ALA A 84 11.88 5.32 3.01
N TRP A 85 11.19 4.23 3.40
CA TRP A 85 11.71 2.88 3.24
C TRP A 85 11.84 2.45 1.80
N LEU A 86 10.90 2.79 0.92
CA LEU A 86 11.00 2.47 -0.51
C LEU A 86 12.22 3.12 -1.16
N GLY A 87 12.50 4.38 -0.80
CA GLY A 87 13.73 5.06 -1.23
C GLY A 87 14.98 4.33 -0.76
N GLU A 88 15.00 3.93 0.52
CA GLU A 88 16.12 3.22 1.12
C GLU A 88 16.32 1.80 0.56
N VAL A 89 15.24 1.02 0.40
CA VAL A 89 15.26 -0.30 -0.24
C VAL A 89 15.78 -0.16 -1.67
N GLY A 90 15.30 0.83 -2.42
CA GLY A 90 15.77 1.08 -3.78
C GLY A 90 17.27 1.40 -3.83
N ARG A 91 17.78 2.14 -2.86
CA ARG A 91 19.21 2.49 -2.76
C ARG A 91 20.09 1.28 -2.42
N ARG A 92 19.64 0.40 -1.52
CA ARG A 92 20.39 -0.78 -1.07
C ARG A 92 20.31 -1.97 -2.02
N LEU A 93 19.14 -2.25 -2.60
CA LEU A 93 18.97 -3.40 -3.48
C LEU A 93 19.51 -3.15 -4.89
N ARG A 94 19.35 -1.95 -5.45
CA ARG A 94 19.68 -1.68 -6.86
C ARG A 94 21.11 -2.11 -7.27
N PRO A 95 22.17 -1.92 -6.45
CA PRO A 95 23.51 -2.39 -6.80
C PRO A 95 23.68 -3.91 -6.81
N ARG A 96 22.83 -4.66 -6.09
CA ARG A 96 22.98 -6.10 -5.82
C ARG A 96 21.76 -6.93 -6.21
N TRP A 97 20.79 -6.33 -6.89
CA TRP A 97 19.48 -6.93 -7.15
C TRP A 97 19.58 -8.26 -7.89
N GLN A 98 20.50 -8.38 -8.86
CA GLN A 98 20.75 -9.64 -9.57
C GLN A 98 21.37 -10.71 -8.66
N GLU A 99 22.36 -10.35 -7.83
CA GLU A 99 22.98 -11.27 -6.85
C GLU A 99 21.95 -11.81 -5.86
N LEU A 100 21.02 -10.95 -5.44
CA LEU A 100 19.96 -11.28 -4.48
C LEU A 100 18.70 -11.85 -5.13
N SER A 101 18.73 -12.13 -6.44
CA SER A 101 17.56 -12.60 -7.21
C SER A 101 16.31 -11.71 -7.03
N VAL A 102 16.49 -10.41 -6.77
CA VAL A 102 15.40 -9.45 -6.62
C VAL A 102 14.93 -9.04 -8.01
N ASN A 103 13.65 -9.29 -8.27
CA ASN A 103 13.00 -8.98 -9.54
C ASN A 103 12.26 -7.62 -9.48
N ALA A 104 11.65 -7.30 -8.35
CA ALA A 104 10.95 -6.03 -8.14
C ALA A 104 10.83 -5.68 -6.65
N TRP A 105 10.55 -4.42 -6.35
CA TRP A 105 10.11 -3.98 -5.02
C TRP A 105 9.13 -2.82 -5.16
N GLY A 106 8.30 -2.62 -4.16
CA GLY A 106 7.29 -1.57 -4.20
C GLY A 106 6.39 -1.55 -2.98
N ARG A 107 5.43 -0.62 -2.98
CA ARG A 107 4.37 -0.59 -1.98
C ARG A 107 3.39 -1.74 -2.23
N GLY A 108 3.01 -2.46 -1.19
CA GLY A 108 1.98 -3.49 -1.25
C GLY A 108 1.13 -3.54 0.02
N ARG A 109 -0.02 -4.22 -0.06
CA ARG A 109 -0.93 -4.41 1.07
C ARG A 109 -0.40 -5.52 1.98
N ILE A 110 -0.41 -5.24 3.27
CA ILE A 110 -0.09 -6.16 4.37
C ILE A 110 -1.27 -6.22 5.34
N ASP A 111 -1.25 -7.16 6.30
CA ASP A 111 -2.37 -7.38 7.24
C ASP A 111 -2.84 -6.11 7.95
N GLN A 112 -1.91 -5.20 8.29
CA GLN A 112 -2.17 -3.96 9.03
C GLN A 112 -2.01 -2.70 8.16
N GLY A 113 -2.32 -2.76 6.87
CA GLY A 113 -2.31 -1.61 5.96
C GLY A 113 -1.37 -1.78 4.78
N PHE A 114 -0.42 -0.87 4.62
CA PHE A 114 0.60 -0.95 3.57
C PHE A 114 2.00 -1.19 4.14
N GLY A 115 2.86 -1.78 3.33
CA GLY A 115 4.26 -2.00 3.63
C GLY A 115 5.11 -2.10 2.38
N VAL A 116 6.41 -2.34 2.58
CA VAL A 116 7.36 -2.56 1.49
C VAL A 116 7.37 -4.02 1.11
N HIS A 117 7.06 -4.32 -0.15
CA HIS A 117 7.17 -5.65 -0.73
C HIS A 117 8.45 -5.77 -1.55
N VAL A 118 9.14 -6.90 -1.41
CA VAL A 118 10.28 -7.28 -2.23
C VAL A 118 9.98 -8.62 -2.88
N PHE A 119 10.11 -8.69 -4.19
CA PHE A 119 9.80 -9.85 -4.99
C PHE A 119 11.08 -10.54 -5.46
N ILE A 120 11.21 -11.82 -5.14
CA ILE A 120 12.40 -12.63 -5.42
C ILE A 120 12.06 -13.67 -6.50
N TRP A 121 12.91 -13.77 -7.52
CA TRP A 121 12.78 -14.75 -8.60
C TRP A 121 14.14 -15.16 -9.22
N PRO A 122 14.43 -16.47 -9.34
CA PRO A 122 13.70 -17.58 -8.70
C PRO A 122 13.77 -17.46 -7.17
N TRP A 123 12.75 -17.95 -6.47
CA TRP A 123 12.78 -17.95 -5.01
C TRP A 123 13.86 -18.90 -4.48
N SER A 124 14.65 -18.44 -3.53
CA SER A 124 15.48 -19.29 -2.67
C SER A 124 15.56 -18.70 -1.27
N ASP A 125 15.71 -19.55 -0.26
CA ASP A 125 15.85 -19.11 1.14
C ASP A 125 17.15 -18.32 1.35
N GLU A 126 18.21 -18.65 0.59
CA GLU A 126 19.47 -17.91 0.59
C GLU A 126 19.29 -16.48 0.07
N ALA A 127 18.58 -16.30 -1.05
CA ALA A 127 18.26 -14.98 -1.58
C ALA A 127 17.38 -14.18 -0.62
N ALA A 128 16.35 -14.81 -0.05
CA ALA A 128 15.47 -14.18 0.94
C ALA A 128 16.23 -13.73 2.20
N GLU A 129 17.16 -14.56 2.69
CA GLU A 129 18.02 -14.19 3.82
C GLU A 129 19.02 -13.08 3.47
N GLY A 130 19.58 -13.10 2.26
CA GLY A 130 20.43 -12.02 1.75
C GLY A 130 19.68 -10.68 1.70
N VAL A 131 18.46 -10.67 1.17
CA VAL A 131 17.58 -9.49 1.16
C VAL A 131 17.26 -9.03 2.58
N ARG A 132 16.91 -9.96 3.48
CA ARG A 132 16.62 -9.63 4.89
C ARG A 132 17.81 -8.95 5.58
N ARG A 133 19.02 -9.47 5.36
CA ARG A 133 20.25 -8.90 5.93
C ARG A 133 20.56 -7.52 5.39
N GLU A 134 20.44 -7.34 4.08
CA GLU A 134 20.70 -6.06 3.40
C GLU A 134 19.71 -4.97 3.85
N LEU A 135 18.45 -5.35 4.05
CA LEU A 135 17.37 -4.41 4.36
C LEU A 135 17.12 -4.20 5.84
N ALA A 136 17.71 -4.99 6.74
CA ALA A 136 17.55 -4.76 8.18
C ALA A 136 17.94 -3.30 8.56
N PRO A 137 17.15 -2.63 9.41
CA PRO A 137 15.96 -3.10 10.15
C PRO A 137 14.61 -2.83 9.45
N ILE A 138 14.57 -2.54 8.15
CA ILE A 138 13.36 -2.18 7.42
C ILE A 138 12.37 -3.36 7.42
N PRO A 139 11.10 -3.13 7.81
CA PRO A 139 10.08 -4.18 7.78
C PRO A 139 9.62 -4.42 6.33
N VAL A 140 10.16 -5.47 5.72
CA VAL A 140 9.79 -5.89 4.36
C VAL A 140 9.01 -7.19 4.36
N VAL A 141 8.04 -7.29 3.45
CA VAL A 141 7.37 -8.54 3.10
C VAL A 141 8.00 -9.08 1.84
N MET A 142 8.48 -10.31 1.88
CA MET A 142 9.07 -10.98 0.73
C MET A 142 8.05 -11.93 0.11
N GLY A 143 8.02 -11.97 -1.22
CA GLY A 143 7.16 -12.90 -1.96
C GLY A 143 7.85 -13.46 -3.19
N ALA A 144 7.46 -14.66 -3.58
CA ALA A 144 7.79 -15.21 -4.88
C ALA A 144 6.87 -14.58 -5.93
N GLN A 145 7.43 -13.89 -6.92
CA GLN A 145 6.69 -13.41 -8.07
C GLN A 145 7.52 -13.69 -9.32
N GLY A 146 6.90 -14.34 -10.31
CA GLY A 146 7.51 -14.63 -11.61
C GLY A 146 8.14 -13.39 -12.26
N PRO A 147 8.99 -13.56 -13.30
CA PRO A 147 9.75 -12.47 -13.88
C PRO A 147 8.81 -11.31 -14.21
N ALA A 148 9.12 -10.13 -13.69
CA ALA A 148 8.37 -8.95 -14.06
C ALA A 148 8.62 -8.79 -15.55
N MET A 149 7.56 -8.84 -16.37
CA MET A 149 7.66 -8.38 -17.75
C MET A 149 7.90 -6.87 -17.64
N PHE A 150 9.16 -6.47 -17.49
CA PHE A 150 9.58 -5.09 -17.64
C PHE A 150 9.19 -4.69 -19.06
N GLY A 151 8.03 -4.04 -19.20
CA GLY A 151 7.71 -3.28 -20.41
C GLY A 151 8.81 -2.26 -20.58
N GLY A 152 9.65 -2.48 -21.60
CA GLY A 152 10.79 -1.63 -21.92
C GLY A 152 10.37 -0.16 -21.96
N ARG A 153 11.21 0.69 -21.38
CA ARG A 153 11.24 2.10 -21.75
C ARG A 153 11.80 2.23 -23.16
#